data_AF-A0A352JZ70-F1
#
_entry.id   AF-A0A352JZ70-F1
#
_cell.length_a   1.000
_cell.length_b   1.000
_cell.length_c   1.000
_cell.angle_alpha   90.00
_cell.angle_beta   90.00
_cell.angle_gamma   90.00
#
_symmetry.space_group_name_H-M   'P 1'
#
loop_
_entity.id
_entity.type
_entity.pdbx_description
1 polymer ?
#
loop_
_entity_poly.entity_id
_entity_poly.type
_entity_poly.pdbx_seq_one_letter_code
_entity_poly.pdbx_strand_id
1 'polypeptide(L)'
;ADGKVMSTTMALVRILGGLFRDREFGKHLVPIVADEARTFGMQTLFHQIGIYSPHGQTYEPEDAGSLVSYKEALDGQLLEEGISEAGAISSWTAAATSYSV
;
A
#
# COMPACT_ATOMS: atom_id res chain seq x y z
N ALA A 1 17.65 8.13 -10.57
CA ALA A 1 16.49 8.51 -11.41
C ALA A 1 16.94 9.12 -12.72
N ASP A 2 18.05 8.65 -13.30
CA ASP A 2 18.51 8.83 -14.68
C ASP A 2 18.13 10.17 -15.36
N GLY A 3 18.25 11.29 -14.62
CA GLY A 3 17.88 12.63 -15.10
C GLY A 3 16.38 12.92 -15.32
N LYS A 4 15.47 11.99 -15.00
CA LYS A 4 14.02 12.21 -15.13
C LYS A 4 13.50 13.06 -13.97
N VAL A 5 12.70 14.08 -14.31
CA VAL A 5 11.96 14.90 -13.34
C VAL A 5 10.94 14.01 -12.63
N MET A 6 10.89 14.08 -11.30
CA MET A 6 9.91 13.37 -10.49
C MET A 6 9.44 14.24 -9.32
N SER A 7 8.19 14.06 -8.91
CA SER A 7 7.69 14.70 -7.69
C SER A 7 8.29 14.07 -6.44
N THR A 8 8.22 14.77 -5.32
CA THR A 8 8.60 14.22 -4.01
C THR A 8 7.77 13.00 -3.63
N THR A 9 6.49 12.96 -3.99
CA THR A 9 5.62 11.78 -3.80
C THR A 9 6.13 10.57 -4.59
N MET A 10 6.49 10.75 -5.86
CA MET A 10 7.07 9.68 -6.67
C MET A 10 8.40 9.18 -6.09
N ALA A 11 9.23 10.09 -5.56
CA ALA A 11 10.46 9.73 -4.89
C ALA A 11 10.20 8.90 -3.63
N LEU A 12 9.23 9.29 -2.80
CA LEU A 12 8.82 8.54 -1.61
C LEU A 12 8.34 7.12 -1.96
N VAL A 13 7.42 6.99 -2.93
CA VAL A 13 6.91 5.69 -3.40
C VAL A 13 8.05 4.79 -3.88
N ARG A 14 9.04 5.35 -4.60
CA ARG A 14 10.23 4.61 -5.03
C ARG A 14 11.09 4.13 -3.86
N ILE A 15 11.27 4.97 -2.84
CA ILE A 15 12.01 4.60 -1.62
C ILE A 15 11.28 3.47 -0.90
N LEU A 16 9.96 3.60 -0.71
CA LEU A 16 9.13 2.56 -0.09
C LEU A 16 9.22 1.23 -0.85
N GLY A 17 9.12 1.27 -2.19
CA GLY A 17 9.32 0.08 -3.02
C GLY A 17 10.69 -0.58 -2.85
N GLY A 18 11.73 0.20 -2.53
CA GLY A 18 13.03 -0.31 -2.13
C GLY A 18 13.01 -1.00 -0.77
N LEU A 19 12.40 -0.36 0.22
CA LEU A 19 12.33 -0.88 1.59
C LEU A 19 11.48 -2.16 1.69
N PHE A 20 10.42 -2.31 0.89
CA PHE A 20 9.63 -3.55 0.84
C PHE A 20 10.42 -4.78 0.39
N ARG A 21 11.55 -4.61 -0.31
CA ARG A 21 12.42 -5.72 -0.71
C ARG A 21 13.36 -6.17 0.39
N ASP A 22 13.51 -5.38 1.45
CA ASP A 22 14.31 -5.76 2.62
C ASP A 22 13.60 -6.87 3.40
N ARG A 23 14.30 -7.98 3.66
CA ARG A 23 13.69 -9.16 4.30
C ARG A 23 13.46 -8.98 5.80
N GLU A 24 14.25 -8.14 6.45
CA GLU A 24 14.14 -7.91 7.89
C GLU A 24 13.13 -6.81 8.18
N PHE A 25 13.20 -5.71 7.42
CA PHE A 25 12.39 -4.52 7.63
C PHE A 25 11.11 -4.48 6.81
N GLY A 26 11.10 -5.04 5.60
CA GLY A 26 9.99 -4.91 4.64
C GLY A 26 8.66 -5.41 5.19
N LYS A 27 8.67 -6.48 6.00
CA LYS A 27 7.47 -7.04 6.66
C LYS A 27 6.88 -6.16 7.76
N HIS A 28 7.60 -5.13 8.21
CA HIS A 28 7.17 -4.21 9.27
C HIS A 28 6.59 -2.90 8.72
N LEU A 29 6.67 -2.68 7.40
CA LEU A 29 6.04 -1.52 6.78
C LEU A 29 4.52 -1.72 6.70
N VAL A 30 3.76 -0.73 7.16
CA VAL A 30 2.29 -0.73 7.04
C VAL A 30 1.88 0.47 6.19
N PRO A 31 1.83 0.32 4.85
CA PRO A 31 1.29 1.38 3.99
C PRO A 31 -0.24 1.44 4.14
N ILE A 32 -0.75 2.66 4.32
CA ILE A 32 -2.16 2.94 4.58
C ILE A 32 -2.62 4.00 3.59
N VAL A 33 -3.78 3.77 2.98
CA VAL A 33 -4.40 4.69 2.02
C VAL A 33 -5.88 4.86 2.34
N ALA A 34 -6.40 6.06 2.05
CA ALA A 34 -7.82 6.39 2.09
C ALA A 34 -8.32 6.65 0.65
N ASP A 35 -8.61 5.58 -0.09
CA ASP A 35 -9.11 5.47 -1.48
C ASP A 35 -8.17 6.01 -2.58
N GLU A 36 -7.56 7.18 -2.42
CA GLU A 36 -6.84 7.93 -3.47
C GLU A 36 -5.45 7.36 -3.86
N ALA A 37 -5.30 6.06 -3.73
CA ALA A 37 -4.10 5.25 -3.96
C ALA A 37 -3.46 5.47 -5.36
N ARG A 38 -4.29 5.59 -6.40
CA ARG A 38 -3.84 5.84 -7.78
C ARG A 38 -3.31 7.26 -7.96
N THR A 39 -3.92 8.25 -7.31
CA THR A 39 -3.53 9.66 -7.36
C THR A 39 -2.08 9.86 -6.89
N PHE A 40 -1.64 9.10 -5.89
CA PHE A 40 -0.28 9.15 -5.37
C PHE A 40 0.72 8.26 -6.13
N GLY A 41 0.30 7.57 -7.18
CA GLY A 41 1.15 6.66 -7.95
C GLY A 41 1.53 5.38 -7.20
N MET A 42 0.78 5.03 -6.14
CA MET A 42 1.05 3.86 -5.31
C MET A 42 0.57 2.54 -5.93
N GLN A 43 -0.15 2.59 -7.06
CA GLN A 43 -0.64 1.43 -7.81
C GLN A 43 0.41 0.34 -8.07
N THR A 44 1.66 0.73 -8.29
CA THR A 44 2.77 -0.21 -8.52
C THR A 44 3.17 -0.99 -7.27
N LEU A 45 2.92 -0.44 -6.08
CA LEU A 45 3.16 -1.12 -4.80
C LEU A 45 2.09 -2.18 -4.53
N PHE A 46 0.82 -1.92 -4.85
CA PHE A 46 -0.30 -2.84 -4.53
C PHE A 46 -0.15 -4.18 -5.19
N HIS A 47 0.28 -4.20 -6.45
CA HIS A 47 0.54 -5.45 -7.15
C HIS A 47 1.65 -6.28 -6.49
N GLN A 48 2.62 -5.63 -5.83
CA GLN A 48 3.72 -6.32 -5.16
C GLN A 48 3.34 -6.86 -3.77
N ILE A 49 2.61 -6.08 -2.97
CA ILE A 49 2.37 -6.38 -1.54
C ILE A 49 0.95 -6.81 -1.21
N GLY A 50 0.01 -6.69 -2.16
CA GLY A 50 -1.40 -7.00 -1.97
C GLY A 50 -2.13 -6.00 -1.05
N ILE A 51 -3.45 -5.94 -1.23
CA ILE A 51 -4.37 -5.24 -0.33
C ILE A 51 -4.84 -6.22 0.74
N TYR A 52 -4.72 -5.85 2.00
CA TYR A 52 -5.22 -6.66 3.10
C TYR A 52 -6.75 -6.71 3.06
N SER A 53 -7.29 -7.92 3.05
CA SER A 53 -8.73 -8.15 3.19
C SER A 53 -8.92 -9.42 4.03
N PRO A 54 -9.59 -9.36 5.18
CA PRO A 54 -9.82 -10.53 6.03
C PRO A 54 -10.73 -11.58 5.39
N HIS A 55 -11.39 -11.23 4.28
CA HIS A 55 -12.23 -12.13 3.50
C HIS A 55 -11.53 -12.61 2.21
N GLY A 56 -10.33 -12.10 1.91
CA GLY A 56 -9.65 -12.30 0.63
C GLY A 56 -10.41 -11.68 -0.55
N GLN A 57 -9.92 -11.97 -1.77
CA GLN A 57 -10.57 -11.52 -3.00
C GLN A 57 -11.88 -12.31 -3.24
N THR A 58 -13.01 -11.66 -3.00
CA THR A 58 -14.36 -12.26 -3.17
C THR A 58 -15.07 -11.86 -4.47
N TYR A 59 -14.46 -10.98 -5.25
CA TYR A 59 -15.01 -10.44 -6.50
C TYR A 59 -13.92 -10.33 -7.57
N GLU A 60 -14.30 -10.18 -8.83
CA GLU A 60 -13.34 -9.90 -9.90
C GLU A 60 -12.96 -8.41 -9.89
N PRO A 61 -11.68 -8.04 -9.75
CA PRO A 61 -11.25 -6.65 -9.80
C PRO A 61 -11.71 -5.99 -11.10
N GLU A 62 -12.15 -4.73 -11.01
CA GLU A 62 -12.51 -3.93 -12.20
C GLU A 62 -11.33 -3.84 -13.19
N ASP A 63 -10.11 -3.82 -12.66
CA ASP A 63 -8.87 -3.73 -13.42
C ASP A 63 -8.21 -5.10 -13.67
N ALA A 64 -8.94 -6.22 -13.55
CA ALA A 64 -8.39 -7.56 -13.76
C ALA A 64 -7.71 -7.75 -15.13
N GLY A 65 -8.12 -6.99 -16.15
CA GLY A 65 -7.51 -6.96 -17.49
C GLY A 65 -6.31 -6.02 -17.64
N SER A 66 -5.96 -5.25 -16.60
CA SER A 66 -4.82 -4.33 -16.57
C SER A 66 -3.52 -5.06 -16.21
N LEU A 67 -2.39 -4.55 -16.71
CA LEU A 67 -1.06 -5.03 -16.32
C LEU A 67 -0.74 -4.79 -14.83
N VAL A 68 -1.46 -3.87 -14.20
CA VAL A 68 -1.31 -3.50 -12.79
C VAL A 68 -2.68 -3.61 -12.14
N SER A 69 -3.20 -4.82 -12.06
CA SER A 69 -4.42 -5.10 -11.30
C SER A 69 -4.14 -5.10 -9.81
N TYR A 70 -5.12 -4.67 -9.01
CA TYR A 70 -5.05 -4.87 -7.57
C TYR A 70 -5.46 -6.30 -7.21
N LYS A 71 -4.95 -6.78 -6.08
CA LYS A 71 -5.30 -8.08 -5.52
C LYS A 71 -5.50 -7.93 -4.03
N GLU A 72 -6.69 -8.28 -3.57
CA GLU A 72 -6.97 -8.48 -2.16
C GLU A 72 -6.51 -9.87 -1.71
N ALA A 73 -5.93 -9.93 -0.52
CA ALA A 73 -5.45 -11.16 0.07
C ALA A 73 -5.52 -11.11 1.60
N LEU A 74 -5.67 -12.29 2.21
CA LEU A 74 -5.64 -12.44 3.67
C LEU A 74 -4.29 -12.02 4.26
N ASP A 75 -3.23 -12.13 3.46
CA ASP A 75 -1.84 -11.78 3.77
C ASP A 75 -1.37 -10.52 3.04
N GLY A 76 -2.31 -9.72 2.50
CA GLY A 76 -1.99 -8.42 1.93
C GLY A 76 -1.42 -7.48 2.99
N GLN A 77 -0.49 -6.60 2.58
CA GLN A 77 0.22 -5.72 3.52
C GLN A 77 -0.28 -4.27 3.49
N LEU A 78 -0.97 -3.85 2.43
CA LEU A 78 -1.58 -2.53 2.32
C LEU A 78 -2.93 -2.49 3.04
N LEU A 79 -3.16 -1.46 3.86
CA LEU A 79 -4.49 -1.15 4.40
C LEU A 79 -5.17 -0.10 3.53
N GLU A 80 -6.33 -0.46 2.99
CA GLU A 80 -7.20 0.42 2.20
C GLU A 80 -8.46 0.74 3.03
N GLU A 81 -8.53 1.96 3.53
CA GLU A 81 -9.57 2.40 4.48
C GLU A 81 -10.76 3.09 3.78
N GLY A 82 -10.70 3.20 2.44
CA GLY A 82 -11.71 3.89 1.64
C GLY A 82 -11.79 5.38 1.97
N ILE A 83 -12.98 5.99 1.79
CA ILE A 83 -13.22 7.42 2.06
C ILE A 83 -13.38 7.66 3.58
N SER A 84 -12.31 7.36 4.33
CA SER A 84 -12.26 7.47 5.78
C SER A 84 -10.85 7.83 6.25
N GLU A 85 -10.52 9.11 6.22
CA GLU A 85 -9.23 9.61 6.72
C GLU A 85 -9.10 9.39 8.23
N ALA A 86 -10.21 9.47 8.98
CA ALA A 86 -10.24 9.17 10.40
C ALA A 86 -9.92 7.69 10.68
N GLY A 87 -10.43 6.78 9.84
CA GLY A 87 -10.07 5.35 9.87
C GLY A 87 -8.59 5.15 9.60
N ALA A 88 -8.08 5.75 8.51
CA ALA A 88 -6.67 5.70 8.14
C ALA A 88 -5.73 6.20 9.24
N ILE A 89 -6.05 7.32 9.91
CA ILE A 89 -5.25 7.83 11.03
C ILE A 89 -5.34 6.92 12.26
N SER A 90 -6.50 6.29 12.50
CA SER A 90 -6.67 5.34 13.60
C SER A 90 -5.81 4.09 13.38
N SER A 91 -5.86 3.51 12.17
CA SER A 91 -5.01 2.39 11.76
C SER A 91 -3.52 2.75 11.79
N TRP A 92 -3.17 3.96 11.35
CA TRP A 92 -1.81 4.49 11.46
C TRP A 92 -1.36 4.58 12.91
N THR A 93 -2.19 5.09 13.81
CA THR A 93 -1.85 5.22 15.23
C THR A 93 -1.59 3.85 15.84
N ALA A 94 -2.46 2.87 15.57
CA ALA A 94 -2.29 1.49 16.04
C ALA A 94 -0.97 0.87 15.53
N ALA A 95 -0.66 1.03 14.24
CA ALA A 95 0.60 0.56 13.66
C ALA A 95 1.82 1.29 14.27
N ALA A 96 1.75 2.61 14.40
CA ALA A 96 2.82 3.45 14.91
C ALA A 96 3.13 3.22 16.38
N THR A 97 2.18 2.76 17.19
CA THR A 97 2.38 2.42 18.61
C THR A 97 2.62 0.94 18.86
N SER A 98 2.58 0.09 17.84
CA SER A 98 2.76 -1.37 17.98
C SER A 98 4.10 -1.80 18.57
N TYR A 99 5.10 -0.90 18.59
CA TYR A 99 6.38 -1.13 19.25
C TYR A 99 6.28 -1.12 20.78
N SER A 100 5.23 -0.50 21.34
CA SER A 100 5.02 -0.36 22.78
C SER A 100 4.02 -1.41 23.25
N VAL A 101 4.35 -2.05 24.37
CA VAL A 101 3.47 -2.93 25.15
C VAL A 101 2.85 -2.21 26.33
#